data_AF-W4V819-F1
#
_entry.id   AF-W4V819-F1
#
_cell.length_a   1.000
_cell.length_b   1.000
_cell.length_c   1.000
_cell.angle_alpha   90.00
_cell.angle_beta   90.00
_cell.angle_gamma   90.00
#
_symmetry.space_group_name_H-M   'P 1'
#
loop_
_entity.id
_entity.type
_entity.pdbx_description
1 polymer ?
#
loop_
_entity_poly.entity_id
_entity_poly.type
_entity_poly.pdbx_seq_one_letter_code
_entity_poly.pdbx_strand_id
1 'polypeptide(L)'
;MKKKFTKLFIGVFCLLIVLTNGVVPYWADAQNTGYKISGYVEPDFEHYKHELKSGFLVELVGYEKSVLSDSKGYFEIKDIPSNPSGYTVKISKDNYLCRLIDVQVTSDIQLGIENEPVTMWAGDINVDGFQDNAINMIDILQFFPCFNTMPEDEAFKADLDINKDGTINMEDVMIVAKHFNTAPSDYPDVPVIKKDDAEFVFKIKTTKNREVYQFPIAPVRGEPNIVVDWGDGTTSRIDSYLERTHIYESPDTYTIKVISFDNMPLFFNGDLKLVEVVTPLPDIGATSFFAFFYGCLNLTKIPDGLFDNNVNATDFGACFNSCASLTEIPAGLFAKNINATSFYACFLSCESLTEIPEGLFDNNINVTQFDACFDGCKNLTGTAPALWSRSNVTKSSSCFRDCTKLSNYDEIPDSWK
;
A
#
# COMPACT_ATOMS: atom_id res chain seq x y z
N MET A 1 34.44 -43.00 -64.32
CA MET A 1 35.80 -42.86 -64.92
C MET A 1 36.53 -41.74 -64.19
N LYS A 2 37.69 -42.04 -63.57
CA LYS A 2 38.91 -41.21 -63.36
C LYS A 2 38.68 -39.68 -63.12
N LYS A 3 39.13 -39.02 -62.06
CA LYS A 3 40.46 -39.07 -61.38
C LYS A 3 40.45 -38.19 -60.12
N LYS A 4 41.31 -38.57 -59.16
CA LYS A 4 41.79 -37.88 -57.95
C LYS A 4 42.53 -36.55 -58.20
N PHE A 5 42.54 -35.66 -57.20
CA PHE A 5 43.67 -34.84 -56.68
C PHE A 5 43.13 -34.17 -55.38
N THR A 6 43.51 -34.44 -54.11
CA THR A 6 44.76 -34.56 -53.32
C THR A 6 45.52 -33.25 -53.04
N LYS A 7 45.71 -32.99 -51.73
CA LYS A 7 46.57 -32.03 -50.99
C LYS A 7 45.90 -30.70 -50.61
N LEU A 8 45.56 -30.43 -49.34
CA LEU A 8 46.37 -30.28 -48.11
C LEU A 8 47.44 -29.17 -48.23
N PHE A 9 47.22 -28.02 -47.59
CA PHE A 9 48.23 -27.34 -46.76
C PHE A 9 47.60 -26.19 -45.95
N ILE A 10 47.89 -26.22 -44.65
CA ILE A 10 47.59 -25.22 -43.62
C ILE A 10 48.59 -24.07 -43.74
N GLY A 11 48.14 -22.83 -43.58
CA GLY A 11 49.02 -21.65 -43.52
C GLY A 11 48.26 -20.41 -43.09
N VAL A 12 48.23 -20.18 -41.79
CA VAL A 12 47.72 -18.95 -41.15
C VAL A 12 48.67 -17.79 -41.49
N PHE A 13 48.13 -16.68 -42.00
CA PHE A 13 48.79 -15.38 -41.90
C PHE A 13 47.77 -14.31 -41.51
N CYS A 14 48.13 -13.57 -40.48
CA CYS A 14 47.34 -12.57 -39.79
C CYS A 14 47.22 -11.24 -40.58
N LEU A 15 46.15 -10.54 -40.18
CA LEU A 15 45.84 -9.11 -40.28
C LEU A 15 45.52 -8.50 -41.64
N LEU A 16 44.22 -8.24 -41.82
CA LEU A 16 43.72 -6.99 -42.38
C LEU A 16 42.45 -6.59 -41.61
N ILE A 17 42.51 -5.44 -40.96
CA ILE A 17 41.45 -4.80 -40.18
C ILE A 17 40.35 -4.35 -41.16
N VAL A 18 39.10 -4.79 -40.95
CA VAL A 18 37.91 -4.10 -41.43
C VAL A 18 36.85 -4.15 -40.33
N LEU A 19 36.43 -2.95 -39.92
CA LEU A 19 35.35 -2.66 -38.98
C LEU A 19 34.01 -3.22 -39.48
N THR A 20 33.38 -4.07 -38.68
CA THR A 20 31.93 -4.29 -38.75
C THR A 20 31.37 -4.39 -37.33
N ASN A 21 30.62 -3.36 -36.95
CA ASN A 21 29.57 -3.30 -35.92
C ASN A 21 29.48 -4.52 -35.00
N GLY A 22 30.20 -4.43 -33.88
CA GLY A 22 29.94 -5.28 -32.73
C GLY A 22 28.58 -4.92 -32.14
N VAL A 23 27.53 -5.60 -32.60
CA VAL A 23 26.38 -5.84 -31.73
C VAL A 23 26.82 -6.97 -30.81
N VAL A 24 27.40 -6.58 -29.68
CA VAL A 24 27.52 -7.50 -28.55
C VAL A 24 26.10 -7.89 -28.19
N PRO A 25 25.70 -9.17 -28.18
CA PRO A 25 24.43 -9.54 -27.62
C PRO A 25 24.51 -9.13 -26.15
N TYR A 26 23.79 -8.07 -25.81
CA TYR A 26 23.47 -7.77 -24.43
C TYR A 26 22.64 -8.96 -23.97
N TRP A 27 23.29 -9.93 -23.33
CA TRP A 27 22.60 -10.78 -22.38
C TRP A 27 22.23 -9.86 -21.23
N ALA A 28 21.11 -9.16 -21.40
CA ALA A 28 20.38 -8.66 -20.26
C ALA A 28 19.94 -9.92 -19.52
N ASP A 29 20.69 -10.27 -18.48
CA ASP A 29 20.16 -11.00 -17.34
C ASP A 29 19.11 -10.08 -16.70
N ALA A 30 17.95 -9.97 -17.36
CA ALA A 30 16.76 -9.45 -16.75
C ALA A 30 16.21 -10.61 -15.93
N GLN A 31 16.64 -10.70 -14.67
CA GLN A 31 15.92 -11.43 -13.63
C GLN A 31 14.49 -10.91 -13.62
N ASN A 32 13.61 -11.53 -14.41
CA ASN A 32 12.18 -11.43 -14.21
C ASN A 32 11.86 -12.42 -13.09
N THR A 33 12.24 -12.07 -11.86
CA THR A 33 11.74 -12.76 -10.67
C THR A 33 10.24 -12.55 -10.70
N GLY A 34 9.47 -13.61 -10.94
CA GLY A 34 8.01 -13.50 -10.99
C GLY A 34 7.46 -12.94 -9.67
N TYR A 35 6.22 -12.46 -9.69
CA TYR A 35 5.55 -11.92 -8.51
C TYR A 35 5.36 -12.99 -7.44
N LYS A 36 5.00 -12.56 -6.24
CA LYS A 36 4.59 -13.47 -5.17
C LYS A 36 3.13 -13.30 -4.79
N ILE A 37 2.52 -14.38 -4.33
CA ILE A 37 1.26 -14.36 -3.58
C ILE A 37 1.62 -14.84 -2.17
N SER A 38 1.33 -13.99 -1.19
CA SER A 38 1.58 -14.26 0.23
C SER A 38 0.31 -14.06 1.04
N GLY A 39 0.31 -14.43 2.31
CA GLY A 39 -0.86 -14.22 3.14
C GLY A 39 -0.82 -14.97 4.45
N TYR A 40 -1.91 -14.82 5.21
CA TYR A 40 -2.15 -15.57 6.43
C TYR A 40 -3.50 -16.29 6.33
N VAL A 41 -3.57 -17.50 6.88
CA VAL A 41 -4.80 -18.30 6.97
C VAL A 41 -5.05 -18.74 8.41
N GLU A 42 -6.32 -18.83 8.80
CA GLU A 42 -6.70 -19.28 10.15
C GLU A 42 -8.06 -19.99 10.17
N PRO A 43 -8.24 -21.04 10.98
CA PRO A 43 -9.56 -21.63 11.22
C PRO A 43 -10.57 -20.65 11.84
N ASP A 44 -11.85 -20.79 11.49
CA ASP A 44 -12.92 -19.93 12.03
C ASP A 44 -13.52 -20.41 13.37
N PHE A 45 -12.67 -20.64 14.37
CA PHE A 45 -13.12 -20.98 15.71
C PHE A 45 -12.08 -20.60 16.76
N GLU A 46 -12.53 -20.42 18.00
CA GLU A 46 -11.62 -20.06 19.09
C GLU A 46 -10.61 -21.19 19.34
N HIS A 47 -9.33 -20.83 19.35
CA HIS A 47 -8.27 -21.77 19.64
C HIS A 47 -7.04 -21.07 20.23
N TYR A 48 -6.20 -21.83 20.93
CA TYR A 48 -4.91 -21.35 21.44
C TYR A 48 -3.71 -22.10 20.86
N LYS A 49 -3.97 -23.07 19.98
CA LYS A 49 -2.95 -23.98 19.44
C LYS A 49 -2.47 -23.49 18.08
N HIS A 50 -1.24 -23.01 18.01
CA HIS A 50 -0.61 -22.55 16.77
C HIS A 50 -0.58 -23.62 15.66
N GLU A 51 -0.57 -24.91 15.99
CA GLU A 51 -0.59 -26.01 15.02
C GLU A 51 -1.84 -26.02 14.13
N LEU A 52 -2.96 -25.49 14.61
CA LEU A 52 -4.21 -25.41 13.84
C LEU A 52 -4.10 -24.46 12.64
N LYS A 53 -3.22 -23.44 12.72
CA LYS A 53 -2.93 -22.50 11.62
C LYS A 53 -2.02 -23.09 10.53
N SER A 54 -1.33 -24.20 10.83
CA SER A 54 -0.38 -24.81 9.90
C SER A 54 -1.00 -25.85 8.97
N GLY A 55 -0.33 -26.12 7.85
CA GLY A 55 -0.68 -27.24 6.97
C GLY A 55 -1.87 -26.99 6.06
N PHE A 56 -2.32 -25.74 5.88
CA PHE A 56 -3.23 -25.40 4.79
C PHE A 56 -2.44 -25.38 3.48
N LEU A 57 -2.86 -26.21 2.52
CA LEU A 57 -2.32 -26.21 1.17
C LEU A 57 -2.89 -25.02 0.41
N VAL A 58 -2.00 -24.12 0.00
CA VAL A 58 -2.31 -23.00 -0.90
C VAL A 58 -1.72 -23.33 -2.26
N GLU A 59 -2.57 -23.42 -3.28
CA GLU A 59 -2.20 -23.81 -4.63
C GLU A 59 -2.78 -22.84 -5.67
N LEU A 60 -2.07 -22.68 -6.80
CA LEU A 60 -2.59 -21.98 -7.97
C LEU A 60 -3.27 -22.99 -8.89
N VAL A 61 -4.59 -22.90 -9.04
CA VAL A 61 -5.37 -23.84 -9.84
C VAL A 61 -4.88 -23.83 -11.29
N GLY A 62 -4.56 -25.01 -11.82
CA GLY A 62 -4.03 -25.17 -13.18
C GLY A 62 -2.56 -24.79 -13.34
N TYR A 63 -1.84 -24.56 -12.24
CA TYR A 63 -0.41 -24.24 -12.23
C TYR A 63 0.33 -25.13 -11.21
N GLU A 64 1.53 -25.62 -11.55
CA GLU A 64 2.31 -26.52 -10.69
C GLU A 64 3.03 -25.76 -9.55
N LYS A 65 2.29 -24.94 -8.78
CA LYS A 65 2.82 -24.21 -7.63
C LYS A 65 1.89 -24.31 -6.44
N SER A 66 2.44 -24.77 -5.33
CA SER A 66 1.76 -24.83 -4.05
C SER A 66 2.74 -24.69 -2.88
N VAL A 67 2.20 -24.33 -1.72
CA VAL A 67 2.91 -24.20 -0.45
C VAL A 67 1.98 -24.59 0.70
N LEU A 68 2.53 -25.02 1.83
CA LEU A 68 1.77 -25.21 3.07
C LEU A 68 1.94 -24.00 3.98
N SER A 69 0.87 -23.61 4.67
CA SER A 69 0.97 -22.59 5.71
C SER A 69 1.84 -23.07 6.89
N ASP A 70 2.57 -22.14 7.50
CA ASP A 70 3.39 -22.40 8.68
C ASP A 70 2.59 -22.35 9.99
N SER A 71 3.26 -22.48 11.15
CA SER A 71 2.61 -22.43 12.48
C SER A 71 1.96 -21.09 12.83
N LYS A 72 2.22 -20.02 12.08
CA LYS A 72 1.53 -18.73 12.22
C LYS A 72 0.39 -18.59 11.21
N GLY A 73 0.19 -19.57 10.34
CA GLY A 73 -0.74 -19.48 9.21
C GLY A 73 -0.16 -18.76 8.01
N TYR A 74 1.12 -18.37 8.02
CA TYR A 74 1.73 -17.65 6.91
C TYR A 74 2.01 -18.59 5.73
N PHE A 75 1.79 -18.09 4.51
CA PHE A 75 2.15 -18.78 3.28
C PHE A 75 2.75 -17.81 2.25
N GLU A 76 3.60 -18.33 1.35
CA GLU A 76 4.19 -17.53 0.26
C GLU A 76 4.50 -18.43 -0.95
N ILE A 77 3.92 -18.10 -2.11
CA ILE A 77 4.23 -18.69 -3.41
C ILE A 77 5.00 -17.66 -4.22
N LYS A 78 6.23 -18.00 -4.67
CA LYS A 78 7.13 -17.10 -5.42
C LYS A 78 7.15 -17.40 -6.92
N ASP A 79 7.78 -16.51 -7.67
CA ASP A 79 8.08 -16.64 -9.09
C ASP A 79 6.83 -16.82 -9.97
N ILE A 80 5.71 -16.21 -9.60
CA ILE A 80 4.43 -16.31 -10.31
C ILE A 80 4.46 -15.36 -11.51
N PRO A 81 4.20 -15.85 -12.74
CA PRO A 81 4.14 -14.97 -13.90
C PRO A 81 3.00 -13.96 -13.81
N SER A 82 3.20 -12.77 -14.38
CA SER A 82 2.11 -11.81 -14.57
C SER A 82 0.95 -12.45 -15.30
N ASN A 83 -0.27 -12.24 -14.81
CA ASN A 83 -1.48 -12.66 -15.47
C ASN A 83 -2.62 -11.67 -15.18
N PRO A 84 -2.84 -10.68 -16.06
CA PRO A 84 -3.94 -9.72 -15.93
C PRO A 84 -5.33 -10.36 -16.04
N SER A 85 -5.45 -11.55 -16.65
CA SER A 85 -6.71 -12.31 -16.69
C SER A 85 -6.99 -13.05 -15.38
N GLY A 86 -5.97 -13.17 -14.52
CA GLY A 86 -6.06 -13.71 -13.18
C GLY A 86 -5.78 -15.21 -13.06
N TYR A 87 -5.49 -15.61 -11.83
CA TYR A 87 -5.41 -16.99 -11.37
C TYR A 87 -6.50 -17.23 -10.32
N THR A 88 -6.83 -18.51 -10.09
CA THR A 88 -7.58 -18.92 -8.90
C THR A 88 -6.62 -19.51 -7.89
N VAL A 89 -6.53 -18.90 -6.71
CA VAL A 89 -5.86 -19.47 -5.54
C VAL A 89 -6.86 -20.38 -4.85
N LYS A 90 -6.48 -21.64 -4.62
CA LYS A 90 -7.24 -22.58 -3.80
C LYS A 90 -6.51 -22.80 -2.49
N ILE A 91 -7.24 -22.65 -1.39
CA ILE A 91 -6.79 -22.97 -0.04
C ILE A 91 -7.57 -24.20 0.42
N SER A 92 -6.87 -25.24 0.86
CA SER A 92 -7.49 -26.51 1.25
C SER A 92 -6.72 -27.20 2.37
N LYS A 93 -7.41 -28.03 3.13
CA LYS A 93 -6.88 -28.89 4.20
C LYS A 93 -7.92 -29.97 4.49
N ASP A 94 -7.48 -31.17 4.89
CA ASP A 94 -8.40 -32.23 5.30
C ASP A 94 -9.35 -31.72 6.39
N ASN A 95 -10.64 -32.05 6.23
CA ASN A 95 -11.74 -31.66 7.12
C ASN A 95 -12.09 -30.15 7.09
N TYR A 96 -11.55 -29.39 6.14
CA TYR A 96 -11.92 -28.00 5.89
C TYR A 96 -12.55 -27.84 4.51
N LEU A 97 -13.60 -27.02 4.44
CA LEU A 97 -14.22 -26.63 3.19
C LEU A 97 -13.23 -25.82 2.36
N CYS A 98 -12.91 -26.27 1.15
CA CYS A 98 -11.93 -25.57 0.32
C CYS A 98 -12.42 -24.15 -0.04
N ARG A 99 -11.49 -23.20 -0.12
CA ARG A 99 -11.76 -21.81 -0.47
C ARG A 99 -11.08 -21.45 -1.78
N LEU A 100 -11.82 -20.78 -2.67
CA LEU A 100 -11.33 -20.33 -3.97
C LEU A 100 -11.31 -18.81 -4.00
N ILE A 101 -10.19 -18.22 -4.42
CA ILE A 101 -9.98 -16.77 -4.45
C ILE A 101 -9.38 -16.39 -5.81
N ASP A 102 -10.11 -15.62 -6.60
CA ASP A 102 -9.62 -15.14 -7.88
C ASP A 102 -8.75 -13.89 -7.70
N VAL A 103 -7.55 -13.90 -8.29
CA VAL A 103 -6.55 -12.85 -8.14
C VAL A 103 -5.96 -12.45 -9.49
N GLN A 104 -5.94 -11.15 -9.79
CA GLN A 104 -5.23 -10.60 -10.94
C GLN A 104 -3.79 -10.27 -10.53
N VAL A 105 -2.83 -11.03 -11.07
CA VAL A 105 -1.42 -10.90 -10.69
C VAL A 105 -0.72 -9.95 -11.67
N THR A 106 -0.75 -8.67 -11.32
CA THR A 106 0.01 -7.60 -12.00
C THR A 106 1.12 -7.00 -11.13
N SER A 107 1.16 -7.42 -9.87
CA SER A 107 2.10 -7.04 -8.80
C SER A 107 2.18 -8.18 -7.78
N ASP A 108 3.01 -8.01 -6.75
CA ASP A 108 2.92 -8.85 -5.56
C ASP A 108 1.54 -8.73 -4.91
N ILE A 109 0.99 -9.88 -4.49
CA ILE A 109 -0.33 -10.01 -3.87
C ILE A 109 -0.17 -10.48 -2.42
N GLN A 110 -1.00 -9.93 -1.54
CA GLN A 110 -1.22 -10.43 -0.20
C GLN A 110 -2.70 -10.76 0.04
N LEU A 111 -2.96 -11.94 0.60
CA LEU A 111 -4.28 -12.44 0.95
C LEU A 111 -4.36 -12.57 2.48
N GLY A 112 -5.11 -11.68 3.11
CA GLY A 112 -5.14 -11.59 4.58
C GLY A 112 -3.83 -11.03 5.17
N ILE A 113 -3.96 -10.46 6.36
CA ILE A 113 -2.84 -9.96 7.18
C ILE A 113 -2.81 -10.73 8.50
N GLU A 114 -1.73 -10.63 9.27
CA GLU A 114 -1.55 -11.45 10.49
C GLU A 114 -2.71 -11.30 11.50
N ASN A 115 -3.26 -10.08 11.64
CA ASN A 115 -4.38 -9.81 12.53
C ASN A 115 -5.77 -10.00 11.90
N GLU A 116 -5.82 -10.25 10.59
CA GLU A 116 -7.05 -10.50 9.83
C GLU A 116 -6.75 -11.49 8.70
N PRO A 117 -6.51 -12.76 9.04
CA PRO A 117 -6.15 -13.79 8.09
C PRO A 117 -7.34 -14.21 7.24
N VAL A 118 -7.05 -14.91 6.15
CA VAL A 118 -8.06 -15.61 5.36
C VAL A 118 -8.64 -16.76 6.19
N THR A 119 -9.88 -16.57 6.61
CA THR A 119 -10.63 -17.54 7.42
C THR A 119 -10.91 -18.85 6.66
N MET A 120 -10.76 -20.00 7.32
CA MET A 120 -11.08 -21.32 6.78
C MET A 120 -12.11 -22.05 7.65
N TRP A 121 -13.15 -22.58 7.03
CA TRP A 121 -14.25 -23.26 7.73
C TRP A 121 -13.97 -24.75 7.85
N ALA A 122 -13.83 -25.24 9.08
CA ALA A 122 -13.80 -26.67 9.35
C ALA A 122 -15.20 -27.26 9.18
N GLY A 123 -15.31 -28.44 8.57
CA GLY A 123 -16.58 -29.16 8.52
C GLY A 123 -16.94 -29.90 7.24
N ASP A 124 -16.13 -29.82 6.18
CA ASP A 124 -16.26 -30.70 5.00
C ASP A 124 -15.37 -31.92 5.28
N ILE A 125 -15.95 -32.90 5.97
CA ILE A 125 -15.20 -33.99 6.60
C ILE A 125 -14.79 -35.01 5.55
N ASN A 126 -13.52 -35.40 5.60
CA ASN A 126 -12.97 -36.42 4.73
C ASN A 126 -13.57 -37.79 5.07
N VAL A 127 -14.31 -38.37 4.12
CA VAL A 127 -14.87 -39.72 4.19
C VAL A 127 -14.20 -40.59 3.13
N ASP A 128 -13.42 -41.58 3.57
CA ASP A 128 -12.69 -42.52 2.72
C ASP A 128 -11.78 -41.87 1.66
N GLY A 129 -11.17 -40.73 2.00
CA GLY A 129 -10.28 -39.97 1.13
C GLY A 129 -10.97 -38.91 0.27
N PHE A 130 -12.26 -38.65 0.50
CA PHE A 130 -13.06 -37.73 -0.29
C PHE A 130 -13.77 -36.69 0.56
N GLN A 131 -13.74 -35.46 0.07
CA GLN A 131 -14.54 -34.33 0.54
C GLN A 131 -15.52 -33.95 -0.58
N ASP A 132 -16.75 -33.61 -0.24
CA ASP A 132 -17.80 -33.32 -1.23
C ASP A 132 -17.94 -31.82 -1.54
N ASN A 133 -17.14 -30.98 -0.88
CA ASN A 133 -17.19 -29.52 -0.93
C ASN A 133 -18.52 -28.96 -0.42
N ALA A 134 -19.14 -29.58 0.58
CA ALA A 134 -20.30 -29.04 1.26
C ALA A 134 -20.29 -29.38 2.74
N ILE A 135 -20.43 -28.39 3.62
CA ILE A 135 -20.64 -28.65 5.05
C ILE A 135 -22.12 -28.93 5.26
N ASN A 136 -22.48 -30.18 5.56
CA ASN A 136 -23.85 -30.63 5.66
C ASN A 136 -24.03 -31.77 6.68
N MET A 137 -25.16 -32.49 6.61
CA MET A 137 -25.48 -33.54 7.58
C MET A 137 -24.57 -34.77 7.43
N ILE A 138 -24.01 -35.02 6.25
CA ILE A 138 -23.07 -36.13 6.02
C ILE A 138 -21.84 -35.97 6.92
N ASP A 139 -21.36 -34.73 7.08
CA ASP A 139 -20.23 -34.37 7.92
C ASP A 139 -20.53 -34.53 9.40
N ILE A 140 -21.68 -34.01 9.84
CA ILE A 140 -22.14 -34.13 11.23
C ILE A 140 -22.31 -35.60 11.63
N LEU A 141 -22.79 -36.45 10.71
CA LEU A 141 -22.96 -37.87 10.97
C LEU A 141 -21.62 -38.61 11.16
N GLN A 142 -20.48 -38.06 10.71
CA GLN A 142 -19.17 -38.67 10.94
C GLN A 142 -18.76 -38.71 12.41
N PHE A 143 -19.32 -37.83 13.23
CA PHE A 143 -19.05 -37.77 14.67
C PHE A 143 -19.77 -38.86 15.45
N PHE A 144 -20.88 -39.40 14.95
CA PHE A 144 -21.71 -40.35 15.69
C PHE A 144 -20.95 -41.59 16.21
N PRO A 145 -20.05 -42.24 15.44
CA PRO A 145 -19.32 -43.41 15.91
C PRO A 145 -18.26 -43.12 16.98
N CYS A 146 -17.82 -41.87 17.13
CA CYS A 146 -16.72 -41.47 18.00
C CYS A 146 -17.12 -40.34 18.97
N PHE A 147 -18.41 -40.08 19.14
CA PHE A 147 -18.89 -39.02 20.01
C PHE A 147 -18.61 -39.35 21.48
N ASN A 148 -18.11 -38.36 22.22
CA ASN A 148 -17.70 -38.47 23.62
C ASN A 148 -16.56 -39.47 23.85
N THR A 149 -15.55 -39.45 22.96
CA THR A 149 -14.34 -40.30 23.06
C THR A 149 -13.07 -39.46 23.29
N MET A 150 -12.04 -40.11 23.83
CA MET A 150 -10.69 -39.58 24.11
C MET A 150 -9.62 -40.47 23.45
N PRO A 151 -8.36 -40.02 23.29
CA PRO A 151 -7.29 -40.77 22.61
C PRO A 151 -7.08 -42.23 23.07
N GLU A 152 -7.43 -42.58 24.30
CA GLU A 152 -7.39 -43.94 24.83
C GLU A 152 -8.52 -44.86 24.34
N ASP A 153 -9.59 -44.31 23.78
CA ASP A 153 -10.76 -45.06 23.31
C ASP A 153 -10.52 -45.61 21.89
N GLU A 154 -10.86 -46.87 21.65
CA GLU A 154 -10.71 -47.51 20.32
C GLU A 154 -11.50 -46.79 19.21
N ALA A 155 -12.62 -46.17 19.57
CA ALA A 155 -13.47 -45.44 18.64
C ALA A 155 -12.97 -44.01 18.34
N PHE A 156 -11.96 -43.52 19.05
CA PHE A 156 -11.44 -42.17 18.86
C PHE A 156 -10.82 -41.99 17.48
N LYS A 157 -11.20 -40.90 16.80
CA LYS A 157 -10.70 -40.52 15.49
C LYS A 157 -10.05 -39.15 15.60
N ALA A 158 -8.73 -39.12 15.72
CA ALA A 158 -7.97 -37.88 15.98
C ALA A 158 -8.24 -36.74 14.99
N ASP A 159 -8.66 -37.05 13.75
CA ASP A 159 -8.99 -36.06 12.73
C ASP A 159 -10.37 -35.39 12.93
N LEU A 160 -11.24 -35.99 13.75
CA LEU A 160 -12.54 -35.46 14.16
C LEU A 160 -12.49 -34.75 15.53
N ASP A 161 -11.34 -34.73 16.20
CA ASP A 161 -11.03 -33.77 17.27
C ASP A 161 -10.56 -32.48 16.58
N ILE A 162 -11.52 -31.63 16.22
CA ILE A 162 -11.36 -30.48 15.31
C ILE A 162 -10.60 -29.35 16.02
N ASN A 163 -10.96 -29.07 17.27
CA ASN A 163 -10.26 -28.08 18.09
C ASN A 163 -8.95 -28.62 18.72
N LYS A 164 -8.70 -29.93 18.56
CA LYS A 164 -7.56 -30.68 19.10
C LYS A 164 -7.53 -30.66 20.63
N ASP A 165 -8.65 -30.52 21.34
CA ASP A 165 -8.66 -30.43 22.79
C ASP A 165 -8.41 -31.78 23.50
N GLY A 166 -8.36 -32.88 22.73
CA GLY A 166 -8.16 -34.23 23.24
C GLY A 166 -9.48 -34.97 23.51
N THR A 167 -10.62 -34.41 23.12
CA THR A 167 -11.93 -35.03 23.25
C THR A 167 -12.74 -34.78 21.97
N ILE A 168 -13.51 -35.77 21.53
CA ILE A 168 -14.48 -35.56 20.44
C ILE A 168 -15.84 -35.37 21.08
N ASN A 169 -16.37 -34.15 21.10
CA ASN A 169 -17.59 -33.83 21.82
C ASN A 169 -18.48 -32.83 21.06
N MET A 170 -19.44 -32.20 21.75
CA MET A 170 -20.35 -31.24 21.13
C MET A 170 -19.63 -29.97 20.64
N GLU A 171 -18.50 -29.59 21.24
CA GLU A 171 -17.69 -28.46 20.79
C GLU A 171 -17.21 -28.65 19.34
N ASP A 172 -16.69 -29.83 18.97
CA ASP A 172 -16.30 -30.14 17.59
C ASP A 172 -17.49 -30.10 16.63
N VAL A 173 -18.61 -30.69 17.05
CA VAL A 173 -19.85 -30.69 16.26
C VAL A 173 -20.34 -29.26 16.04
N MET A 174 -20.24 -28.39 17.04
CA MET A 174 -20.66 -26.99 16.94
C MET A 174 -19.72 -26.16 16.06
N ILE A 175 -18.42 -26.48 16.01
CA ILE A 175 -17.48 -25.87 15.05
C ILE A 175 -17.94 -26.16 13.62
N VAL A 176 -18.25 -27.42 13.31
CA VAL A 176 -18.78 -27.82 11.99
C VAL A 176 -20.14 -27.17 11.72
N ALA A 177 -21.04 -27.18 12.71
CA ALA A 177 -22.38 -26.64 12.57
C ALA A 177 -22.43 -25.12 12.39
N LYS A 178 -21.38 -24.38 12.78
CA LYS A 178 -21.27 -22.92 12.59
C LYS A 178 -21.46 -22.52 11.13
N HIS A 179 -20.99 -23.36 10.20
CA HIS A 179 -21.06 -23.13 8.74
C HIS A 179 -21.92 -24.18 8.04
N PHE A 180 -22.94 -24.72 8.73
CA PHE A 180 -23.82 -25.73 8.16
C PHE A 180 -24.56 -25.23 6.91
N ASN A 181 -24.71 -26.11 5.93
CA ASN A 181 -25.33 -25.86 4.63
C ASN A 181 -24.58 -24.79 3.80
N THR A 182 -23.26 -24.93 3.72
CA THR A 182 -22.38 -24.06 2.91
C THR A 182 -21.54 -24.87 1.92
N ALA A 183 -21.10 -24.20 0.85
CA ALA A 183 -20.19 -24.66 -0.19
C ALA A 183 -19.09 -23.60 -0.45
N PRO A 184 -18.04 -23.86 -1.25
CA PRO A 184 -16.95 -22.91 -1.47
C PRO A 184 -17.40 -21.53 -1.98
N SER A 185 -18.54 -21.45 -2.66
CA SER A 185 -19.13 -20.20 -3.14
C SER A 185 -19.76 -19.32 -2.05
N ASP A 186 -19.97 -19.86 -0.85
CA ASP A 186 -20.61 -19.14 0.27
C ASP A 186 -19.59 -18.38 1.12
N TYR A 187 -18.29 -18.61 0.94
CA TYR A 187 -17.25 -17.80 1.57
C TYR A 187 -17.41 -16.31 1.21
N PRO A 188 -17.22 -15.39 2.17
CA PRO A 188 -17.17 -13.97 1.85
C PRO A 188 -15.95 -13.65 0.98
N ASP A 189 -15.98 -12.51 0.31
CA ASP A 189 -14.83 -12.01 -0.45
C ASP A 189 -13.61 -11.80 0.46
N VAL A 190 -12.42 -12.09 -0.07
CA VAL A 190 -11.15 -11.80 0.61
C VAL A 190 -10.59 -10.51 0.02
N PRO A 191 -10.25 -9.50 0.85
CA PRO A 191 -9.50 -8.35 0.37
C PRO A 191 -8.18 -8.78 -0.27
N VAL A 192 -8.05 -8.53 -1.57
CA VAL A 192 -6.82 -8.82 -2.34
C VAL A 192 -5.93 -7.57 -2.28
N ILE A 193 -4.87 -7.66 -1.49
CA ILE A 193 -3.91 -6.56 -1.32
C ILE A 193 -2.88 -6.64 -2.45
N LYS A 194 -2.71 -5.57 -3.21
CA LYS A 194 -1.64 -5.41 -4.21
C LYS A 194 -0.52 -4.54 -3.65
N LYS A 195 0.66 -5.11 -3.36
CA LYS A 195 1.73 -4.39 -2.62
C LYS A 195 2.41 -3.26 -3.40
N ASP A 196 2.31 -3.28 -4.72
CA ASP A 196 2.88 -2.23 -5.58
C ASP A 196 1.84 -1.21 -6.05
N ASP A 197 0.55 -1.50 -5.88
CA ASP A 197 -0.56 -0.57 -6.15
C ASP A 197 -0.92 0.19 -4.87
N ALA A 198 0.08 0.78 -4.21
CA ALA A 198 -0.16 1.58 -3.02
C ALA A 198 -1.00 2.81 -3.39
N GLU A 199 -2.14 2.97 -2.71
CA GLU A 199 -3.05 4.10 -2.88
C GLU A 199 -2.42 5.43 -2.48
N PHE A 200 -1.50 5.40 -1.51
CA PHE A 200 -0.79 6.57 -1.04
C PHE A 200 0.56 6.19 -0.41
N VAL A 201 1.62 6.94 -0.73
CA VAL A 201 2.97 6.67 -0.24
C VAL A 201 3.60 7.95 0.28
N PHE A 202 4.22 7.86 1.46
CA PHE A 202 5.02 8.92 2.05
C PHE A 202 6.18 8.33 2.84
N LYS A 203 7.16 9.16 3.17
CA LYS A 203 8.33 8.76 3.95
C LYS A 203 8.40 9.53 5.24
N ILE A 204 8.78 8.81 6.28
CA ILE A 204 9.10 9.38 7.58
C ILE A 204 10.55 9.10 7.94
N LYS A 205 11.11 9.90 8.84
CA LYS A 205 12.42 9.65 9.43
C LYS A 205 12.31 9.51 10.94
N THR A 206 12.72 8.34 11.44
CA THR A 206 12.96 8.13 12.87
C THR A 206 14.43 8.39 13.19
N THR A 207 14.72 8.72 14.43
CA THR A 207 16.06 9.14 14.90
C THR A 207 16.52 8.37 16.13
N LYS A 208 15.64 7.55 16.73
CA LYS A 208 15.93 6.76 17.92
C LYS A 208 15.42 5.32 17.74
N ASN A 209 16.03 4.39 18.48
CA ASN A 209 15.50 3.04 18.61
C ASN A 209 14.14 3.08 19.32
N ARG A 210 13.23 2.19 18.92
CA ARG A 210 11.87 2.03 19.47
C ARG A 210 11.07 3.33 19.43
N GLU A 211 11.27 4.14 18.40
CA GLU A 211 10.55 5.39 18.24
C GLU A 211 9.12 5.12 17.74
N VAL A 212 8.15 5.75 18.41
CA VAL A 212 6.75 5.62 18.04
C VAL A 212 6.42 6.62 16.94
N TYR A 213 5.77 6.14 15.88
CA TYR A 213 5.09 6.99 14.91
C TYR A 213 3.58 6.85 15.07
N GLN A 214 2.85 7.93 14.87
CA GLN A 214 1.40 7.96 14.90
C GLN A 214 0.93 8.27 13.49
N PHE A 215 0.12 7.39 12.90
CA PHE A 215 -0.39 7.59 11.56
C PHE A 215 -1.21 8.90 11.49
N PRO A 216 -1.01 9.74 10.46
CA PRO A 216 -1.45 11.12 10.45
C PRO A 216 -2.90 11.22 9.96
N ILE A 217 -3.84 10.80 10.80
CA ILE A 217 -5.28 10.96 10.58
C ILE A 217 -5.90 11.91 11.62
N ALA A 218 -7.00 12.56 11.23
CA ALA A 218 -7.82 13.44 12.06
C ALA A 218 -9.08 12.71 12.59
N PRO A 219 -9.60 13.11 13.76
CA PRO A 219 -10.81 12.52 14.33
C PRO A 219 -12.05 13.12 13.64
N VAL A 220 -12.47 12.52 12.52
CA VAL A 220 -13.71 12.90 11.81
C VAL A 220 -14.82 11.85 12.03
N ARG A 221 -16.00 12.06 11.45
CA ARG A 221 -17.07 11.05 11.51
C ARG A 221 -16.71 9.84 10.66
N GLY A 222 -16.94 8.65 11.21
CA GLY A 222 -16.60 7.37 10.58
C GLY A 222 -15.25 6.89 11.10
N GLU A 223 -15.19 5.62 11.51
CA GLU A 223 -13.92 5.02 11.87
C GLU A 223 -13.02 4.92 10.63
N PRO A 224 -11.70 5.05 10.79
CA PRO A 224 -10.80 4.75 9.70
C PRO A 224 -10.93 3.26 9.36
N ASN A 225 -10.61 2.91 8.12
CA ASN A 225 -10.38 1.52 7.77
C ASN A 225 -9.24 1.47 6.79
N ILE A 226 -8.02 1.48 7.30
CA ILE A 226 -6.80 1.72 6.51
C ILE A 226 -5.85 0.56 6.74
N VAL A 227 -5.34 -0.05 5.68
CA VAL A 227 -4.26 -1.04 5.78
C VAL A 227 -2.95 -0.38 5.39
N VAL A 228 -1.95 -0.48 6.27
CA VAL A 228 -0.68 0.23 6.15
C VAL A 228 0.47 -0.76 6.17
N ASP A 229 1.33 -0.72 5.14
CA ASP A 229 2.70 -1.26 5.19
C ASP A 229 3.60 -0.18 5.81
N TRP A 230 4.20 -0.48 6.96
CA TRP A 230 5.03 0.46 7.70
C TRP A 230 6.44 0.63 7.10
N GLY A 231 6.79 -0.15 6.07
CA GLY A 231 8.09 -0.07 5.41
C GLY A 231 9.23 -0.74 6.17
N ASP A 232 8.94 -1.45 7.26
CA ASP A 232 9.89 -2.27 8.04
C ASP A 232 9.62 -3.78 7.92
N GLY A 233 8.76 -4.17 6.97
CA GLY A 233 8.33 -5.54 6.76
C GLY A 233 7.07 -5.92 7.54
N THR A 234 6.53 -5.02 8.37
CA THR A 234 5.26 -5.23 9.07
C THR A 234 4.10 -4.52 8.38
N THR A 235 2.89 -5.05 8.58
CA THR A 235 1.64 -4.47 8.05
C THR A 235 0.59 -4.56 9.14
N SER A 236 -0.23 -3.52 9.28
CA SER A 236 -1.38 -3.55 10.20
C SER A 236 -2.57 -2.79 9.62
N ARG A 237 -3.76 -3.10 10.16
CA ARG A 237 -4.96 -2.31 9.94
C ARG A 237 -5.05 -1.23 11.02
N ILE A 238 -5.55 -0.06 10.62
CA ILE A 238 -5.94 1.05 11.49
C ILE A 238 -7.45 1.18 11.32
N ASP A 239 -8.20 0.68 12.30
CA ASP A 239 -9.65 0.67 12.39
C ASP A 239 -10.21 1.62 13.47
N SER A 240 -9.30 2.33 14.16
CA SER A 240 -9.62 3.25 15.24
C SER A 240 -8.70 4.46 15.21
N TYR A 241 -9.26 5.64 15.50
CA TYR A 241 -8.43 6.82 15.73
C TYR A 241 -7.47 6.62 16.92
N LEU A 242 -7.85 5.89 17.96
CA LEU A 242 -7.00 5.73 19.14
C LEU A 242 -5.83 4.76 18.92
N GLU A 243 -5.99 3.80 18.01
CA GLU A 243 -5.06 2.68 17.79
C GLU A 243 -4.40 2.82 16.42
N ARG A 244 -3.52 3.82 16.29
CA ARG A 244 -2.89 4.19 15.01
C ARG A 244 -1.38 4.38 15.10
N THR A 245 -0.74 3.75 16.09
CA THR A 245 0.69 3.90 16.34
C THR A 245 1.47 2.68 15.86
N HIS A 246 2.71 2.92 15.46
CA HIS A 246 3.68 1.88 15.13
C HIS A 246 5.01 2.16 15.81
N ILE A 247 5.74 1.11 16.18
CA ILE A 247 7.05 1.20 16.86
C ILE A 247 8.13 0.75 15.90
N TYR A 248 9.03 1.65 15.52
CA TYR A 248 10.21 1.30 14.72
C TYR A 248 11.37 0.93 15.62
N GLU A 249 11.87 -0.30 15.50
CA GLU A 249 12.93 -0.82 16.39
C GLU A 249 14.26 -0.09 16.23
N SER A 250 14.56 0.44 15.03
CA SER A 250 15.79 1.16 14.70
C SER A 250 15.52 2.52 14.04
N PRO A 251 16.43 3.49 14.14
CA PRO A 251 16.36 4.74 13.38
C PRO A 251 16.60 4.48 11.90
N ASP A 252 15.68 4.89 11.05
CA ASP A 252 15.85 4.89 9.60
C ASP A 252 14.87 5.88 8.93
N THR A 253 14.95 5.97 7.60
CA THR A 253 13.90 6.53 6.77
C THR A 253 13.00 5.40 6.30
N TYR A 254 11.76 5.39 6.78
CA TYR A 254 10.77 4.38 6.44
C TYR A 254 9.83 4.89 5.37
N THR A 255 9.57 4.05 4.36
CA THR A 255 8.59 4.33 3.31
C THR A 255 7.28 3.66 3.69
N ILE A 256 6.32 4.47 4.13
CA ILE A 256 5.01 4.00 4.53
C ILE A 256 4.12 3.96 3.29
N LYS A 257 3.44 2.84 3.07
CA LYS A 257 2.49 2.66 1.98
C LYS A 257 1.11 2.40 2.58
N VAL A 258 0.14 3.22 2.21
CA VAL A 258 -1.28 2.89 2.36
C VAL A 258 -1.63 1.93 1.25
N ILE A 259 -2.01 0.72 1.65
CA ILE A 259 -2.32 -0.38 0.77
C ILE A 259 -3.77 -0.28 0.29
N SER A 260 -4.69 -0.02 1.21
CA SER A 260 -6.12 0.10 0.95
C SER A 260 -6.77 0.97 2.01
N PHE A 261 -7.84 1.66 1.64
CA PHE A 261 -8.64 2.40 2.61
C PHE A 261 -10.11 2.52 2.18
N ASP A 262 -11.04 2.52 3.15
CA ASP A 262 -12.44 2.92 2.89
C ASP A 262 -12.68 4.38 3.29
N ASN A 263 -12.09 4.78 4.42
CA ASN A 263 -12.18 6.12 4.99
C ASN A 263 -10.79 6.50 5.52
N MET A 264 -10.17 7.52 4.92
CA MET A 264 -8.80 7.94 5.24
C MET A 264 -8.73 9.46 5.48
N PRO A 265 -9.08 9.92 6.69
CA PRO A 265 -9.09 11.35 7.01
C PRO A 265 -7.67 11.86 7.32
N LEU A 266 -6.77 11.81 6.33
CA LEU A 266 -5.38 12.24 6.47
C LEU A 266 -5.29 13.69 6.97
N PHE A 267 -4.33 13.95 7.85
CA PHE A 267 -3.99 15.28 8.35
C PHE A 267 -2.59 15.27 8.97
N PHE A 268 -1.62 15.85 8.28
CA PHE A 268 -0.19 15.83 8.65
C PHE A 268 0.24 17.00 9.55
N ASN A 269 -0.69 17.81 10.06
CA ASN A 269 -0.39 19.00 10.85
C ASN A 269 0.58 18.69 12.00
N GLY A 270 1.74 19.35 11.98
CA GLY A 270 2.79 19.22 12.97
C GLY A 270 3.59 17.92 12.87
N ASP A 271 3.48 17.16 11.77
CA ASP A 271 4.25 15.93 11.60
C ASP A 271 5.73 16.25 11.38
N LEU A 272 6.49 16.20 12.47
CA LEU A 272 7.94 16.41 12.50
C LEU A 272 8.74 15.21 11.95
N LYS A 273 8.09 14.08 11.68
CA LYS A 273 8.76 12.88 11.14
C LYS A 273 8.58 12.79 9.63
N LEU A 274 7.53 13.37 9.06
CA LEU A 274 7.32 13.45 7.63
C LEU A 274 8.52 14.14 6.94
N VAL A 275 9.10 13.46 5.94
CA VAL A 275 10.23 14.00 5.15
C VAL A 275 9.92 14.14 3.66
N GLU A 276 9.03 13.31 3.12
CA GLU A 276 8.65 13.33 1.71
C GLU A 276 7.23 12.77 1.55
N VAL A 277 6.41 13.43 0.75
CA VAL A 277 5.20 12.82 0.18
C VAL A 277 5.57 12.33 -1.22
N VAL A 278 5.34 11.04 -1.50
CA VAL A 278 5.87 10.37 -2.70
C VAL A 278 4.85 10.31 -3.82
N THR A 279 3.57 10.09 -3.50
CA THR A 279 2.47 10.02 -4.48
C THR A 279 1.44 11.12 -4.21
N PRO A 280 0.64 11.50 -5.22
CA PRO A 280 -0.53 12.32 -4.99
C PRO A 280 -1.41 11.78 -3.88
N LEU A 281 -2.10 12.68 -3.16
CA LEU A 281 -3.13 12.26 -2.23
C LEU A 281 -4.25 11.57 -3.04
N PRO A 282 -4.80 10.45 -2.56
CA PRO A 282 -6.03 9.93 -3.12
C PRO A 282 -7.18 10.93 -2.89
N ASP A 283 -8.32 10.69 -3.52
CA ASP A 283 -9.53 11.47 -3.21
C ASP A 283 -9.99 11.11 -1.77
N ILE A 284 -9.77 12.02 -0.84
CA ILE A 284 -10.16 11.88 0.56
C ILE A 284 -11.47 12.61 0.87
N GLY A 285 -12.17 13.11 -0.18
CA GLY A 285 -13.43 13.83 -0.04
C GLY A 285 -13.33 15.19 0.68
N ALA A 286 -12.12 15.73 0.85
CA ALA A 286 -11.88 16.97 1.57
C ALA A 286 -12.22 18.19 0.70
N THR A 287 -12.94 19.16 1.29
CA THR A 287 -13.23 20.46 0.66
C THR A 287 -12.27 21.57 1.09
N SER A 288 -11.44 21.30 2.11
CA SER A 288 -10.42 22.21 2.64
C SER A 288 -9.18 21.42 3.03
N PHE A 289 -8.02 21.94 2.64
CA PHE A 289 -6.68 21.52 3.05
C PHE A 289 -6.05 22.54 4.01
N PHE A 290 -6.89 23.27 4.76
CA PHE A 290 -6.41 24.26 5.70
C PHE A 290 -5.45 23.62 6.71
N ALA A 291 -4.23 24.15 6.80
CA ALA A 291 -3.18 23.69 7.71
C ALA A 291 -2.81 22.20 7.58
N PHE A 292 -3.02 21.57 6.42
CA PHE A 292 -2.85 20.13 6.23
C PHE A 292 -1.43 19.61 6.50
N PHE A 293 -0.41 20.34 6.05
CA PHE A 293 1.02 20.10 6.33
C PHE A 293 1.63 21.21 7.21
N TYR A 294 0.80 21.96 7.94
CA TYR A 294 1.26 23.06 8.78
C TYR A 294 2.32 22.55 9.77
N GLY A 295 3.49 23.19 9.81
CA GLY A 295 4.55 22.84 10.76
C GLY A 295 5.23 21.49 10.51
N CYS A 296 5.10 20.90 9.31
CA CYS A 296 5.92 19.76 8.89
C CYS A 296 7.36 20.22 8.62
N LEU A 297 8.11 20.55 9.68
CA LEU A 297 9.41 21.21 9.60
C LEU A 297 10.46 20.43 8.79
N ASN A 298 10.33 19.11 8.71
CA ASN A 298 11.26 18.21 8.02
C ASN A 298 10.78 17.77 6.63
N LEU A 299 9.60 18.21 6.17
CA LEU A 299 9.10 17.92 4.83
C LEU A 299 9.99 18.63 3.80
N THR A 300 10.68 17.86 2.97
CA THR A 300 11.63 18.37 1.97
C THR A 300 11.07 18.36 0.55
N LYS A 301 10.16 17.42 0.27
CA LYS A 301 9.68 17.16 -1.09
C LYS A 301 8.22 16.71 -1.10
N ILE A 302 7.49 17.17 -2.11
CA ILE A 302 6.12 16.78 -2.43
C ILE A 302 6.03 16.39 -3.91
N PRO A 303 5.09 15.53 -4.32
CA PRO A 303 4.97 15.09 -5.70
C PRO A 303 4.24 16.13 -6.55
N ASP A 304 4.46 16.07 -7.85
CA ASP A 304 3.61 16.80 -8.80
C ASP A 304 2.17 16.29 -8.72
N GLY A 305 1.22 17.20 -8.92
CA GLY A 305 -0.21 16.90 -8.83
C GLY A 305 -0.66 16.39 -7.45
N LEU A 306 0.01 16.76 -6.35
CA LEU A 306 -0.31 16.29 -4.99
C LEU A 306 -1.82 16.33 -4.66
N PHE A 307 -2.54 17.33 -5.18
CA PHE A 307 -3.96 17.54 -4.92
C PHE A 307 -4.87 17.23 -6.13
N ASP A 308 -4.37 16.58 -7.18
CA ASP A 308 -5.08 16.38 -8.45
C ASP A 308 -6.38 15.57 -8.30
N ASN A 309 -6.41 14.63 -7.36
CA ASN A 309 -7.59 13.81 -7.07
C ASN A 309 -8.63 14.54 -6.20
N ASN A 310 -8.29 15.68 -5.60
CA ASN A 310 -9.14 16.42 -4.66
C ASN A 310 -9.74 17.68 -5.32
N VAL A 311 -10.42 17.49 -6.44
CA VAL A 311 -10.93 18.56 -7.32
C VAL A 311 -11.97 19.48 -6.69
N ASN A 312 -12.61 19.02 -5.61
CA ASN A 312 -13.62 19.78 -4.85
C ASN A 312 -13.01 20.69 -3.78
N ALA A 313 -11.69 20.69 -3.60
CA ALA A 313 -11.02 21.54 -2.63
C ALA A 313 -11.15 23.03 -2.97
N THR A 314 -11.50 23.82 -1.96
CA THR A 314 -11.78 25.26 -2.08
C THR A 314 -10.83 26.13 -1.27
N ASP A 315 -10.12 25.57 -0.30
CA ASP A 315 -9.25 26.32 0.62
C ASP A 315 -7.95 25.56 0.87
N PHE A 316 -6.83 26.24 0.64
CA PHE A 316 -5.47 25.75 0.87
C PHE A 316 -4.73 26.63 1.89
N GLY A 317 -5.48 27.34 2.74
CA GLY A 317 -4.92 28.26 3.72
C GLY A 317 -3.95 27.55 4.67
N ALA A 318 -2.76 28.13 4.89
CA ALA A 318 -1.71 27.61 5.74
C ALA A 318 -1.27 26.17 5.43
N CYS A 319 -1.59 25.64 4.23
CA CYS A 319 -1.40 24.23 3.91
C CYS A 319 0.04 23.75 4.14
N PHE A 320 1.03 24.52 3.69
CA PHE A 320 2.47 24.27 3.87
C PHE A 320 3.13 25.28 4.81
N ASN A 321 2.35 26.02 5.60
CA ASN A 321 2.92 27.03 6.50
C ASN A 321 3.95 26.39 7.44
N SER A 322 5.13 27.00 7.53
CA SER A 322 6.27 26.55 8.32
C SER A 322 6.80 25.17 7.89
N CYS A 323 6.59 24.75 6.63
CA CYS A 323 7.38 23.67 6.01
C CYS A 323 8.79 24.19 5.67
N ALA A 324 9.57 24.54 6.69
CA ALA A 324 10.81 25.27 6.53
C ALA A 324 11.89 24.55 5.69
N SER A 325 11.78 23.22 5.57
CA SER A 325 12.71 22.39 4.77
C SER A 325 12.24 22.10 3.34
N LEU A 326 11.04 22.54 2.93
CA LEU A 326 10.52 22.30 1.59
C LEU A 326 11.34 23.09 0.57
N THR A 327 11.96 22.41 -0.40
CA THR A 327 12.94 23.04 -1.30
C THR A 327 12.35 23.50 -2.63
N GLU A 328 11.28 22.85 -3.09
CA GLU A 328 10.66 23.06 -4.38
C GLU A 328 9.13 23.01 -4.30
N ILE A 329 8.46 23.76 -5.18
CA ILE A 329 7.04 23.63 -5.45
C ILE A 329 6.90 22.98 -6.83
N PRO A 330 6.19 21.85 -6.98
CA PRO A 330 5.88 21.31 -8.30
C PRO A 330 4.99 22.26 -9.10
N ALA A 331 5.30 22.47 -10.38
CA ALA A 331 4.55 23.41 -11.22
C ALA A 331 3.06 23.07 -11.33
N GLY A 332 2.70 21.78 -11.31
CA GLY A 332 1.33 21.29 -11.40
C GLY A 332 0.58 21.21 -10.06
N LEU A 333 1.17 21.67 -8.94
CA LEU A 333 0.66 21.41 -7.59
C LEU A 333 -0.84 21.72 -7.40
N PHE A 334 -1.34 22.80 -8.00
CA PHE A 334 -2.74 23.25 -7.89
C PHE A 334 -3.51 23.22 -9.21
N ALA A 335 -2.97 22.54 -10.24
CA ALA A 335 -3.48 22.63 -11.61
C ALA A 335 -4.93 22.15 -11.77
N LYS A 336 -5.38 21.19 -10.94
CA LYS A 336 -6.76 20.64 -10.96
C LYS A 336 -7.71 21.27 -9.95
N ASN A 337 -7.23 22.07 -9.01
CA ASN A 337 -8.05 22.67 -7.95
C ASN A 337 -8.69 23.98 -8.42
N ILE A 338 -9.45 23.93 -9.51
CA ILE A 338 -10.09 25.10 -10.16
C ILE A 338 -11.09 25.83 -9.24
N ASN A 339 -11.57 25.14 -8.21
CA ASN A 339 -12.51 25.66 -7.22
C ASN A 339 -11.81 26.39 -6.05
N ALA A 340 -10.48 26.47 -6.03
CA ALA A 340 -9.74 27.15 -4.98
C ALA A 340 -10.12 28.64 -4.89
N THR A 341 -10.40 29.08 -3.66
CA THR A 341 -10.81 30.46 -3.33
C THR A 341 -9.80 31.18 -2.43
N SER A 342 -8.94 30.42 -1.73
CA SER A 342 -7.99 30.92 -0.73
C SER A 342 -6.67 30.14 -0.77
N PHE A 343 -5.57 30.90 -0.83
CA PHE A 343 -4.20 30.46 -0.56
C PHE A 343 -3.60 31.25 0.62
N TYR A 344 -4.44 31.68 1.56
CA TYR A 344 -4.01 32.42 2.75
C TYR A 344 -2.82 31.75 3.43
N ALA A 345 -1.67 32.41 3.56
CA ALA A 345 -0.49 31.89 4.25
C ALA A 345 -0.02 30.50 3.76
N CYS A 346 -0.34 30.09 2.53
CA CYS A 346 -0.15 28.70 2.07
C CYS A 346 1.30 28.22 2.22
N PHE A 347 2.28 29.06 1.88
CA PHE A 347 3.72 28.81 1.98
C PHE A 347 4.41 29.75 2.99
N LEU A 348 3.66 30.33 3.95
CA LEU A 348 4.22 31.21 4.98
C LEU A 348 5.40 30.52 5.68
N SER A 349 6.54 31.21 5.81
CA SER A 349 7.77 30.71 6.43
C SER A 349 8.34 29.41 5.82
N CYS A 350 8.12 29.15 4.53
CA CYS A 350 8.84 28.10 3.80
C CYS A 350 10.25 28.58 3.41
N GLU A 351 11.14 28.66 4.40
CA GLU A 351 12.44 29.34 4.26
C GLU A 351 13.40 28.69 3.25
N SER A 352 13.25 27.40 2.94
CA SER A 352 14.11 26.69 1.99
C SER A 352 13.66 26.75 0.53
N LEU A 353 12.47 27.31 0.24
CA LEU A 353 12.01 27.48 -1.15
C LEU A 353 12.91 28.46 -1.91
N THR A 354 13.27 28.07 -3.13
CA THR A 354 14.20 28.83 -3.98
C THR A 354 13.55 29.49 -5.19
N GLU A 355 12.38 29.03 -5.60
CA GLU A 355 11.63 29.56 -6.74
C GLU A 355 10.12 29.37 -6.57
N ILE A 356 9.35 30.20 -7.27
CA ILE A 356 7.92 30.00 -7.50
C ILE A 356 7.78 29.57 -8.97
N PRO A 357 7.24 28.37 -9.27
CA PRO A 357 7.03 27.92 -10.64
C PRO A 357 6.17 28.89 -11.44
N GLU A 358 6.54 29.09 -12.71
CA GLU A 358 5.69 29.82 -13.66
C GLU A 358 4.35 29.10 -13.80
N GLY A 359 3.26 29.87 -13.79
CA GLY A 359 1.91 29.35 -13.98
C GLY A 359 1.31 28.59 -12.79
N LEU A 360 1.97 28.55 -11.62
CA LEU A 360 1.50 27.83 -10.42
C LEU A 360 0.02 28.08 -10.06
N PHE A 361 -0.48 29.29 -10.31
CA PHE A 361 -1.85 29.72 -9.96
C PHE A 361 -2.75 30.02 -11.16
N ASP A 362 -2.35 29.67 -12.40
CA ASP A 362 -3.06 30.08 -13.62
C ASP A 362 -4.48 29.51 -13.70
N ASN A 363 -4.68 28.27 -13.25
CA ASN A 363 -5.97 27.59 -13.29
C ASN A 363 -6.89 27.98 -12.12
N ASN A 364 -6.35 28.58 -11.05
CA ASN A 364 -7.11 28.91 -9.84
C ASN A 364 -7.76 30.29 -9.97
N ILE A 365 -8.54 30.50 -11.04
CA ILE A 365 -9.10 31.82 -11.43
C ILE A 365 -10.05 32.42 -10.38
N ASN A 366 -10.63 31.58 -9.50
CA ASN A 366 -11.60 31.99 -8.48
C ASN A 366 -10.97 32.50 -7.17
N VAL A 367 -9.64 32.43 -7.03
CA VAL A 367 -8.95 32.83 -5.79
C VAL A 367 -9.13 34.31 -5.50
N THR A 368 -9.61 34.64 -4.31
CA THR A 368 -9.79 36.02 -3.83
C THR A 368 -8.79 36.42 -2.76
N GLN A 369 -8.05 35.45 -2.21
CA GLN A 369 -7.20 35.63 -1.03
C GLN A 369 -5.81 35.00 -1.17
N PHE A 370 -4.78 35.84 -1.03
CA PHE A 370 -3.35 35.49 -1.05
C PHE A 370 -2.58 36.12 0.14
N ASP A 371 -3.25 36.64 1.18
CA ASP A 371 -2.52 37.27 2.30
C ASP A 371 -1.44 36.33 2.84
N ALA A 372 -0.24 36.87 3.04
CA ALA A 372 0.92 36.16 3.57
C ALA A 372 1.32 34.86 2.83
N CYS A 373 0.86 34.62 1.59
CA CYS A 373 1.05 33.33 0.91
C CYS A 373 2.52 32.88 0.85
N PHE A 374 3.44 33.79 0.56
CA PHE A 374 4.90 33.54 0.50
C PHE A 374 5.68 34.34 1.55
N ASP A 375 5.01 34.94 2.52
CA ASP A 375 5.64 35.71 3.59
C ASP A 375 6.73 34.89 4.30
N GLY A 376 7.90 35.48 4.52
CA GLY A 376 9.03 34.79 5.16
C GLY A 376 9.77 33.79 4.27
N CYS A 377 9.43 33.65 2.98
CA CYS A 377 10.17 32.81 2.03
C CYS A 377 11.47 33.52 1.57
N LYS A 378 12.41 33.68 2.50
CA LYS A 378 13.63 34.52 2.39
C LYS A 378 14.63 34.10 1.30
N ASN A 379 14.50 32.89 0.75
CA ASN A 379 15.40 32.33 -0.25
C ASN A 379 14.80 32.28 -1.66
N LEU A 380 13.57 32.77 -1.86
CA LEU A 380 12.97 32.86 -3.19
C LEU A 380 13.79 33.78 -4.10
N THR A 381 14.17 33.23 -5.24
CA THR A 381 14.81 33.91 -6.36
C THR A 381 13.92 33.79 -7.60
N GLY A 382 14.31 34.40 -8.72
CA GLY A 382 13.49 34.44 -9.92
C GLY A 382 12.36 35.46 -9.83
N THR A 383 11.33 35.30 -10.67
CA THR A 383 10.26 36.30 -10.82
C THR A 383 9.03 35.87 -10.03
N ALA A 384 8.51 36.73 -9.16
CA ALA A 384 7.22 36.51 -8.53
C ALA A 384 6.08 36.63 -9.56
N PRO A 385 5.06 35.75 -9.51
CA PRO A 385 3.88 35.87 -10.36
C PRO A 385 3.18 37.21 -10.10
N ALA A 386 2.72 37.87 -11.16
CA ALA A 386 2.06 39.18 -11.11
C ALA A 386 0.62 39.09 -10.57
N LEU A 387 0.44 38.49 -9.39
CA LEU A 387 -0.85 38.21 -8.75
C LEU A 387 -1.67 39.49 -8.50
N TRP A 388 -1.01 40.63 -8.34
CA TRP A 388 -1.63 41.95 -8.22
C TRP A 388 -2.37 42.43 -9.47
N SER A 389 -2.16 41.79 -10.62
CA SER A 389 -2.89 42.09 -11.85
C SER A 389 -4.28 41.42 -11.91
N ARG A 390 -4.58 40.53 -10.95
CA ARG A 390 -5.85 39.80 -10.89
C ARG A 390 -6.93 40.64 -10.20
N SER A 391 -7.92 41.11 -10.95
CA SER A 391 -8.96 42.02 -10.46
C SER A 391 -9.90 41.44 -9.39
N ASN A 392 -9.95 40.11 -9.26
CA ASN A 392 -10.80 39.41 -8.31
C ASN A 392 -10.12 39.18 -6.93
N VAL A 393 -8.82 39.44 -6.81
CA VAL A 393 -8.10 39.33 -5.54
C VAL A 393 -8.43 40.54 -4.67
N THR A 394 -9.00 40.29 -3.50
CA THR A 394 -9.43 41.34 -2.54
C THR A 394 -8.62 41.35 -1.25
N LYS A 395 -7.89 40.27 -0.97
CA LYS A 395 -7.01 40.17 0.20
C LYS A 395 -5.64 39.62 -0.21
N SER A 396 -4.59 40.39 0.02
CA SER A 396 -3.26 40.13 -0.52
C SER A 396 -2.13 40.70 0.34
N SER A 397 -2.48 41.13 1.56
CA SER A 397 -1.56 41.80 2.47
C SER A 397 -0.33 40.94 2.75
N SER A 398 0.86 41.54 2.64
CA SER A 398 2.15 40.89 2.93
C SER A 398 2.40 39.57 2.21
N CYS A 399 1.77 39.32 1.05
CA CYS A 399 1.96 38.09 0.28
C CYS A 399 3.44 37.75 0.03
N PHE A 400 4.28 38.76 -0.23
CA PHE A 400 5.71 38.61 -0.51
C PHE A 400 6.60 39.29 0.54
N ARG A 401 6.12 39.43 1.77
CA ARG A 401 6.94 40.00 2.85
C ARG A 401 8.19 39.16 3.07
N ASP A 402 9.32 39.83 3.27
CA ASP A 402 10.66 39.24 3.41
C ASP A 402 11.18 38.44 2.18
N CYS A 403 10.49 38.45 1.03
CA CYS A 403 10.92 37.82 -0.23
C CYS A 403 11.90 38.69 -1.03
N THR A 404 12.83 39.36 -0.34
CA THR A 404 13.68 40.44 -0.89
C THR A 404 14.68 40.02 -1.98
N LYS A 405 14.81 38.72 -2.27
CA LYS A 405 15.71 38.16 -3.29
C LYS A 405 15.04 37.91 -4.65
N LEU A 406 13.73 38.14 -4.78
CA LEU A 406 13.01 38.07 -6.05
C LEU A 406 13.54 39.12 -7.04
N SER A 407 13.73 38.73 -8.30
CA SER A 407 14.29 39.61 -9.34
C SER A 407 13.40 40.80 -9.69
N ASN A 408 12.08 40.67 -9.48
CA ASN A 408 11.09 41.73 -9.68
C ASN A 408 10.55 42.28 -8.34
N TYR A 409 11.26 42.10 -7.22
CA TYR A 409 10.78 42.54 -5.90
C TYR A 409 10.39 44.02 -5.89
N ASP A 410 11.15 44.87 -6.56
CA ASP A 410 10.86 46.31 -6.65
C ASP A 410 9.56 46.63 -7.40
N GLU A 411 9.11 45.76 -8.31
CA GLU A 411 7.87 45.92 -9.08
C GLU A 411 6.61 45.47 -8.32
N ILE A 412 6.79 44.70 -7.24
CA ILE A 412 5.68 44.24 -6.40
C ILE A 412 5.07 45.46 -5.68
N PRO A 413 3.73 45.65 -5.67
CA PRO A 413 3.11 46.77 -4.95
C PRO A 413 3.36 46.70 -3.44
N ASP A 414 3.51 47.85 -2.78
CA ASP A 414 3.77 47.90 -1.32
C ASP A 414 2.69 47.22 -0.47
N SER A 415 1.43 47.19 -0.94
CA SER A 415 0.35 46.48 -0.25
C SER A 415 0.50 44.95 -0.27
N TRP A 416 1.36 44.42 -1.13
CA TRP A 416 1.70 43.00 -1.24
C TRP A 416 3.04 42.64 -0.56
N LYS A 417 3.80 43.65 -0.11
CA LYS A 417 5.10 43.49 0.54
C LYS A 417 5.01 43.38 2.06
#